data_AF-A0AA87AND8-F1
#
_entry.id   AF-A0AA87AND8-F1
#
_cell.length_a   1.000
_cell.length_b   1.000
_cell.length_c   1.000
_cell.angle_alpha   90.00
_cell.angle_beta   90.00
_cell.angle_gamma   90.00
#
_symmetry.space_group_name_H-M   'P 1'
#
loop_
_entity.id
_entity.type
_entity.pdbx_description
1 polymer ?
#
loop_
_entity_poly.entity_id
_entity_poly.type
_entity_poly.pdbx_seq_one_letter_code
_entity_poly.pdbx_strand_id
1 'polypeptide(L)' 'MKKIAIILIRKSSKGLVDKNIKLFCGSPLCFHTIDVALESGKFDEVWISSDSEEYLDICKEEYGEKCIYKIRDKMFH' A
#
# COMPACT_ATOMS: atom_id res chain seq x y z
N MET A 1 21.49 8.66 7.55
CA MET A 1 20.69 7.48 7.90
C MET A 1 19.45 7.52 7.02
N LYS A 2 19.17 6.46 6.25
CA LYS A 2 18.06 6.44 5.29
C LYS A 2 16.75 6.06 5.98
N LYS A 3 15.68 6.82 5.75
CA LYS A 3 14.35 6.63 6.33
C LYS A 3 13.43 6.02 5.27
N ILE A 4 12.94 4.81 5.53
CA ILE A 4 12.09 4.07 4.60
C ILE A 4 10.72 3.89 5.26
N ALA A 5 9.66 4.31 4.58
CA ALA A 5 8.29 3.98 4.95
C ALA A 5 7.90 2.65 4.30
N ILE A 6 7.31 1.72 5.06
CA ILE A 6 6.81 0.45 4.53
C ILE A 6 5.31 0.35 4.83
N ILE A 7 4.50 0.32 3.78
CA ILE A 7 3.04 0.27 3.82
C ILE A 7 2.61 -1.16 3.47
N LEU A 8 1.91 -1.80 4.41
CA LEU A 8 1.50 -3.20 4.31
C LEU A 8 0.01 -3.25 3.94
N ILE A 9 -0.30 -3.74 2.74
CA ILE A 9 -1.67 -3.94 2.28
C ILE A 9 -1.92 -5.45 2.29
N ARG A 10 -3.01 -5.91 2.90
CA ARG A 10 -3.38 -7.34 2.89
C ARG A 10 -4.82 -7.50 2.41
N LYS A 11 -5.07 -8.50 1.57
CA LYS A 11 -6.41 -8.87 1.07
C LYS A 11 -7.23 -9.57 2.17
N SER A 12 -6.59 -10.39 3.01
CA SER A 12 -7.27 -11.09 4.11
C SER A 12 -7.45 -10.19 5.34
N SER A 13 -8.61 -9.56 5.46
CA SER A 13 -9.08 -8.86 6.66
C SER A 13 -10.13 -9.73 7.37
N LYS A 14 -9.83 -10.19 8.60
CA LYS A 14 -10.73 -11.04 9.40
C LYS A 14 -12.01 -10.33 9.88
N GLY A 15 -12.09 -9.01 9.80
CA GLY A 15 -13.24 -8.23 10.31
C GLY A 15 -14.15 -7.62 9.25
N LEU A 16 -13.68 -7.46 8.01
CA LEU A 16 -14.47 -6.99 6.86
C LEU A 16 -13.64 -7.24 5.60
N VAL A 17 -14.14 -8.06 4.68
CA VAL A 17 -13.47 -8.42 3.43
C VAL A 17 -13.19 -7.13 2.62
N ASP A 18 -11.96 -6.98 2.13
CA ASP A 18 -11.49 -5.88 1.25
C ASP A 18 -11.51 -4.44 1.83
N LYS A 19 -11.30 -4.23 3.14
CA LYS A 19 -11.25 -2.87 3.74
C LYS A 19 -10.25 -1.90 3.10
N ASN A 20 -9.13 -2.38 2.57
CA ASN A 20 -8.09 -1.52 1.99
C ASN A 20 -8.41 -1.08 0.56
N ILE A 21 -9.36 -1.74 -0.12
CA ILE A 21 -9.74 -1.49 -1.51
C ILE A 21 -11.20 -1.04 -1.65
N LYS A 22 -12.03 -1.27 -0.62
CA LYS A 22 -13.31 -0.59 -0.53
C LYS A 22 -13.08 0.92 -0.51
N LEU A 23 -13.69 1.59 -1.48
CA LEU A 23 -13.70 3.04 -1.64
C LEU A 23 -14.08 3.68 -0.30
N PHE A 24 -13.10 4.32 0.33
CA PHE A 24 -13.30 5.20 1.47
C PHE A 24 -13.24 6.63 0.93
N CYS A 25 -14.38 7.32 0.95
CA CYS A 25 -14.50 8.70 0.42
C CYS A 25 -14.08 8.88 -1.05
N GLY A 26 -14.22 7.84 -1.89
CA GLY A 26 -13.90 7.91 -3.32
C GLY A 26 -12.53 7.34 -3.72
N SER A 27 -11.70 6.90 -2.76
CA SER A 27 -10.42 6.24 -3.03
C SER A 27 -10.17 5.05 -2.08
N PRO A 28 -9.33 4.07 -2.45
CA PRO A 28 -8.88 3.01 -1.55
C PRO A 28 -8.25 3.58 -0.27
N LEU A 29 -8.54 3.01 0.91
CA LEU A 29 -8.01 3.51 2.20
C LEU A 29 -6.47 3.54 2.25
N CYS A 30 -5.81 2.64 1.51
CA CYS A 30 -4.34 2.63 1.43
C CYS A 30 -3.77 3.90 0.80
N PHE A 31 -4.53 4.59 -0.07
CA PHE A 31 -4.05 5.77 -0.77
C PHE A 31 -3.75 6.91 0.19
N HIS A 32 -4.65 7.17 1.14
CA HIS A 32 -4.43 8.20 2.15
C HIS A 32 -3.14 7.98 2.97
N THR A 33 -2.80 6.72 3.27
CA THR A 33 -1.54 6.41 3.97
C THR A 33 -0.32 6.66 3.09
N ILE A 34 -0.42 6.34 1.81
CA ILE A 34 0.65 6.57 0.82
C ILE A 34 0.85 8.07 0.60
N ASP A 35 -0.24 8.83 0.44
CA ASP A 35 -0.23 10.29 0.25
C ASP A 35 0.47 10.96 1.44
N VAL A 36 0.06 10.64 2.66
CA VAL A 36 0.68 11.22 3.87
C VAL A 36 2.17 10.86 3.94
N ALA A 37 2.56 9.65 3.58
CA ALA A 37 3.97 9.26 3.58
C ALA A 37 4.79 10.08 2.57
N LEU A 38 4.27 10.23 1.35
CA LEU A 38 4.91 11.01 0.28
C LEU A 38 4.95 12.51 0.60
N GLU A 39 3.83 13.09 0.99
CA GLU A 39 3.69 14.53 1.30
C GLU A 39 4.47 14.94 2.55
N SER A 40 4.70 14.01 3.49
CA SER A 40 5.44 14.34 4.71
C SER A 40 6.87 14.80 4.45
N GLY A 41 7.48 14.41 3.33
CA GLY A 41 8.89 14.65 3.05
C GLY A 41 9.84 14.05 4.11
N LYS A 42 9.35 13.13 4.95
CA LYS A 42 10.11 12.55 6.07
C LYS A 42 10.85 11.27 5.71
N PHE A 43 10.56 10.68 4.56
CA PHE A 43 11.10 9.41 4.10
C PHE A 43 11.82 9.59 2.77
N ASP A 44 12.97 8.93 2.63
CA ASP A 44 13.73 8.87 1.38
C ASP A 44 13.06 7.91 0.38
N GLU A 45 12.35 6.90 0.88
CA GLU A 45 11.64 5.92 0.06
C GLU A 45 10.32 5.48 0.70
N VAL A 46 9.33 5.20 -0.14
CA VAL A 46 8.05 4.61 0.25
C VAL A 46 7.89 3.27 -0.45
N TRP A 47 7.75 2.22 0.36
CA TRP A 47 7.61 0.84 -0.10
C TRP A 47 6.20 0.36 0.17
N ILE A 48 5.53 -0.12 -0.87
CA ILE A 48 4.20 -0.71 -0.79
C ILE A 48 4.34 -2.21 -0.98
N SER A 49 3.81 -2.98 -0.03
CA SER A 49 3.92 -4.42 -0.11
C SER A 49 2.62 -5.12 0.24
N SER A 50 2.25 -6.06 -0.62
CA SER A 50 0.94 -6.71 -0.63
C SER A 50 1.05 -8.22 -0.85
N ASP A 51 0.04 -8.95 -0.43
CA ASP A 51 -0.18 -10.37 -0.75
C ASP A 51 -1.10 -10.57 -1.97
N SER A 52 -1.42 -9.49 -2.68
CA SER A 52 -2.29 -9.45 -3.84
C SER A 52 -1.66 -8.57 -4.93
N GLU A 53 -1.43 -9.15 -6.11
CA GLU A 53 -0.88 -8.43 -7.28
C GLU A 53 -1.84 -7.32 -7.73
N GLU A 54 -3.13 -7.62 -7.81
CA GLU A 54 -4.22 -6.68 -8.10
C GLU A 54 -4.11 -5.40 -7.26
N TYR A 55 -3.77 -5.53 -5.98
CA TYR A 55 -3.66 -4.39 -5.07
C TYR A 55 -2.41 -3.55 -5.35
N LEU A 56 -1.32 -4.19 -5.75
CA LEU A 56 -0.11 -3.48 -6.16
C LEU A 56 -0.33 -2.78 -7.49
N ASP A 57 -1.06 -3.38 -8.41
CA ASP A 57 -1.34 -2.77 -9.72
C ASP A 57 -2.21 -1.51 -9.58
N ILE A 58 -3.24 -1.54 -8.72
CA ILE A 58 -4.01 -0.34 -8.35
C ILE A 58 -3.09 0.76 -7.78
N CYS A 59 -2.14 0.38 -6.91
CA CYS A 59 -1.19 1.37 -6.38
C CYS A 59 -0.21 1.87 -7.45
N LYS A 60 0.23 1.02 -8.38
CA LYS A 60 1.13 1.42 -9.48
C LYS A 60 0.45 2.38 -10.44
N GLU A 61 -0.82 2.16 -10.76
CA GLU A 61 -1.62 3.03 -11.63
C GLU A 61 -1.72 4.46 -11.06
N GLU A 62 -1.88 4.58 -9.74
CA GLU A 62 -1.98 5.90 -9.08
C GLU A 62 -0.61 6.55 -8.80
N TYR A 63 0.36 5.78 -8.30
CA TYR A 63 1.60 6.33 -7.75
C TYR A 63 2.82 6.20 -8.65
N GLY A 64 2.78 5.34 -9.67
CA GLY A 64 3.87 5.15 -10.62
C GLY A 64 5.23 4.94 -9.93
N GLU A 65 6.25 5.69 -10.36
CA GLU A 65 7.63 5.57 -9.85
C GLU A 65 7.86 6.24 -8.48
N LYS A 66 6.84 6.88 -7.88
CA LYS A 66 6.96 7.51 -6.55
C LYS A 66 7.15 6.49 -5.43
N CYS A 67 6.75 5.24 -5.66
CA CYS A 67 6.77 4.16 -4.68
C CYS A 67 7.47 2.92 -5.24
N ILE A 68 7.97 2.08 -4.34
CA ILE A 68 8.56 0.76 -4.66
C ILE A 68 7.55 -0.32 -4.29
N TYR A 69 7.26 -1.25 -5.19
CA TYR A 69 6.22 -2.27 -5.01
C TYR A 69 6.83 -3.65 -4.79
N LYS A 70 6.36 -4.38 -3.77
CA LYS A 70 6.84 -5.73 -3.47
C LYS A 70 5.70 -6.70 -3.16
N ILE A 71 5.49 -7.67 -4.03
CA ILE A 71 4.62 -8.82 -3.75
C ILE A 71 5.25 -9.68 -2.65
N ARG A 72 4.42 -10.20 -1.75
CA ARG A 72 4.83 -11.17 -0.72
C ARG A 72 3.95 -12.40 -0.80
N ASP A 73 4.58 -13.55 -0.61
CA ASP A 73 3.85 -14.80 -0.45
C ASP A 73 2.93 -14.73 0.78
N LYS A 74 1.74 -15.31 0.64
CA LYS A 74 0.92 -15.67 1.80
C LYS A 74 1.72 -16.71 2.56
N MET A 75 2.37 -16.30 3.65
CA MET A 75 2.99 -17.25 4.57
C MET A 75 1.86 -18.10 5.14
N PHE A 76 1.69 -19.30 4.58
CA PHE A 76 0.77 -20.31 5.05
C PHE A 76 1.23 -20.71 6.46
N HIS A 77 0.39 -20.43 7.46
CA HIS A 77 0.44 -21.07 8.77
C HIS A 77 -0.74 -22.03 8.87
#